data_AF-A0A9P1N4V3-F1
#
_entry.id   AF-A0A9P1N4V3-F1
#
_cell.length_a   1.000
_cell.length_b   1.000
_cell.length_c   1.000
_cell.angle_alpha   90.00
_cell.angle_beta   90.00
_cell.angle_gamma   90.00
#
_symmetry.space_group_name_H-M   'P 1'
#
loop_
_entity.id
_entity.type
_entity.pdbx_description
1 polymer ?
#
loop_
_entity_poly.entity_id
_entity_poly.type
_entity_poly.pdbx_seq_one_letter_code
_entity_poly.pdbx_strand_id
1 'polypeptide(L)'
;MLVWKTPIVSKSSIFVHKKHTASLPCCRDRFGEQACQSLRKSQPAYFEKRCLSDHDFSSIDCCGECRKYIERNNISLDNSRAVQKAPALCKDKHSISFCRRFKTVGMGKYSCSNAEFAVRVCRHSCGYCNDELYATKNAPQLCSDSNKFVPALVNGTELHWAFGRV
;
A
#
# COMPACT_ATOMS: atom_id res chain seq x y z
N MET A 1 62.02 28.83 7.80
CA MET A 1 60.69 29.18 7.26
C MET A 1 59.92 27.88 7.05
N LEU A 2 58.98 27.56 7.94
CA LEU A 2 58.17 26.34 7.87
C LEU A 2 56.83 26.70 7.22
N VAL A 3 56.60 26.17 6.02
CA VAL A 3 55.35 26.32 5.26
C VAL A 3 54.32 25.35 5.85
N TRP A 4 53.31 25.87 6.54
CA TRP A 4 52.16 25.08 6.99
C TRP A 4 51.20 24.90 5.83
N LYS A 5 51.15 23.69 5.26
CA LYS A 5 50.11 23.27 4.31
C LYS A 5 48.88 22.87 5.14
N THR A 6 47.80 23.63 5.01
CA THR A 6 46.51 23.31 5.61
C THR A 6 45.92 22.05 4.96
N PRO A 7 45.41 21.07 5.73
CA PRO A 7 44.65 19.97 5.16
C PRO A 7 43.23 20.46 4.78
N ILE A 8 42.87 20.25 3.52
CA ILE A 8 41.52 20.44 2.99
C ILE A 8 40.62 19.43 3.69
N VAL A 9 39.79 19.90 4.62
CA VAL A 9 38.70 19.11 5.22
C VAL A 9 37.65 18.91 4.13
N SER A 10 37.77 17.82 3.38
CA SER A 10 36.69 17.33 2.52
C SER A 10 35.54 16.93 3.43
N LYS A 11 34.46 17.73 3.45
CA LYS A 11 33.19 17.35 4.03
C LYS A 11 32.64 16.17 3.24
N SER A 12 33.02 14.97 3.64
CA SER A 12 32.32 13.75 3.28
C SER A 12 30.92 13.86 3.90
N SER A 13 29.96 14.34 3.12
CA SER A 13 28.54 14.14 3.42
C SER A 13 28.35 12.64 3.53
N ILE A 14 28.29 12.14 4.76
CA ILE A 14 27.89 10.78 5.08
C ILE A 14 26.44 10.68 4.61
N PHE A 15 26.24 10.26 3.35
CA PHE A 15 24.96 9.75 2.89
C PHE A 15 24.70 8.51 3.73
N VAL A 16 23.98 8.69 4.83
CA VAL A 16 23.31 7.58 5.50
C VAL A 16 22.35 7.04 4.46
N HIS A 17 22.77 6.00 3.73
CA HIS A 17 21.89 5.17 2.95
C HIS A 17 20.89 4.58 3.95
N LYS A 18 19.76 5.26 4.14
CA LYS A 18 18.64 4.74 4.90
C LYS A 18 18.26 3.44 4.19
N LYS A 19 18.61 2.30 4.81
CA LYS A 19 18.32 0.98 4.25
C LYS A 19 16.80 0.82 4.31
N HIS A 20 16.13 1.18 3.22
CA HIS A 20 14.68 1.07 3.12
C HIS A 20 14.34 -0.42 3.06
N THR A 21 13.73 -0.93 4.13
CA THR A 21 13.05 -2.21 4.13
C THR A 21 11.63 -1.98 3.60
N ALA A 22 11.33 -2.56 2.43
CA ALA A 22 10.00 -2.51 1.88
C ALA A 22 9.03 -3.21 2.85
N SER A 23 7.90 -2.56 3.13
CA SER A 23 6.81 -3.12 3.93
C SER A 23 5.49 -2.80 3.23
N LEU A 24 4.58 -3.78 3.16
CA LEU A 24 3.28 -3.61 2.52
C LEU A 24 2.41 -2.66 3.36
N PRO A 25 1.60 -1.80 2.71
CA PRO A 25 0.61 -1.03 3.44
C PRO A 25 -0.43 -1.99 4.03
N CYS A 26 -1.11 -1.57 5.10
CA CYS A 26 -2.28 -2.32 5.55
C CYS A 26 -3.33 -2.39 4.42
N CYS A 27 -4.09 -3.48 4.40
CA CYS A 27 -5.07 -3.76 3.35
C CYS A 27 -6.29 -2.84 3.52
N ARG A 28 -6.51 -1.94 2.56
CA ARG A 28 -7.66 -1.03 2.50
C ARG A 28 -8.12 -0.81 1.06
N ASP A 29 -9.43 -0.69 0.88
CA ASP A 29 -10.03 -0.34 -0.42
C ASP A 29 -9.73 1.13 -0.75
N ARG A 30 -8.79 1.36 -1.66
CA ARG A 30 -8.39 2.71 -2.07
C ARG A 30 -9.48 3.41 -2.88
N PHE A 31 -10.23 2.68 -3.70
CA PHE A 31 -11.42 3.24 -4.36
C PHE A 31 -12.58 3.50 -3.38
N GLY A 32 -12.45 3.04 -2.14
CA GLY A 32 -13.49 3.08 -1.13
C GLY A 32 -14.30 1.80 -1.12
N GLU A 33 -14.68 1.36 0.09
CA GLU A 33 -15.42 0.13 0.31
C GLU A 33 -16.72 0.08 -0.52
N GLN A 34 -17.47 1.18 -0.57
CA GLN A 34 -18.71 1.27 -1.35
C GLN A 34 -18.48 1.09 -2.86
N ALA A 35 -17.38 1.60 -3.41
CA ALA A 35 -17.07 1.48 -4.83
C ALA A 35 -16.70 0.04 -5.19
N CYS A 36 -15.84 -0.59 -4.39
CA CYS A 36 -15.46 -1.98 -4.58
C CYS A 36 -16.66 -2.93 -4.38
N GLN A 37 -17.54 -2.66 -3.41
CA GLN A 37 -18.78 -3.40 -3.22
C GLN A 37 -19.75 -3.23 -4.38
N SER A 38 -19.90 -2.01 -4.89
CA SER A 38 -20.77 -1.72 -6.04
C SER A 38 -20.24 -2.41 -7.30
N LEU A 39 -18.93 -2.42 -7.51
CA LEU A 39 -18.30 -3.15 -8.63
C LEU A 39 -18.55 -4.66 -8.52
N ARG A 40 -18.38 -5.23 -7.32
CA ARG A 40 -18.65 -6.65 -7.07
C ARG A 40 -20.12 -7.02 -7.32
N LYS A 41 -21.07 -6.14 -6.97
CA LYS A 41 -22.51 -6.38 -7.17
C LYS A 41 -22.95 -6.20 -8.61
N SER A 42 -22.46 -5.15 -9.27
CA SER A 42 -22.86 -4.79 -10.64
C SER A 42 -22.18 -5.68 -11.68
N GLN A 43 -20.92 -6.07 -11.47
CA GLN A 43 -20.14 -6.86 -12.42
C GLN A 43 -19.33 -7.95 -11.69
N PRO A 44 -19.98 -9.01 -11.17
CA PRO A 44 -19.33 -10.01 -10.33
C PRO A 44 -18.20 -10.76 -11.06
N ALA A 45 -18.41 -11.17 -12.31
CA ALA A 45 -17.39 -11.88 -13.10
C ALA A 45 -16.16 -11.02 -13.41
N TYR A 46 -16.36 -9.72 -13.67
CA TYR A 46 -15.25 -8.79 -13.88
C TYR A 46 -14.47 -8.56 -12.58
N PHE A 47 -15.19 -8.36 -11.46
CA PHE A 47 -14.58 -8.22 -10.15
C PHE A 47 -13.75 -9.44 -9.77
N GLU A 48 -14.31 -10.66 -9.89
CA GLU A 48 -13.62 -11.91 -9.60
C GLU A 48 -12.36 -12.06 -10.45
N LYS A 49 -12.47 -11.88 -11.77
CA LYS A 49 -11.33 -11.96 -12.68
C LYS A 49 -10.21 -11.01 -12.24
N ARG A 50 -10.55 -9.75 -11.97
CA ARG A 50 -9.57 -8.74 -11.52
C ARG A 50 -8.98 -9.10 -10.17
N CYS A 51 -9.78 -9.60 -9.24
CA CYS A 51 -9.35 -9.99 -7.90
C CYS A 51 -8.36 -11.15 -7.89
N LEU A 52 -8.55 -12.13 -8.78
CA LEU A 52 -7.71 -13.32 -8.85
C LEU A 52 -6.48 -13.16 -9.76
N SER A 53 -6.54 -12.26 -10.75
CA SER A 53 -5.49 -12.09 -11.76
C SER A 53 -4.71 -10.78 -11.69
N ASP A 54 -5.30 -9.69 -11.22
CA ASP A 54 -4.66 -8.36 -11.17
C ASP A 54 -4.21 -8.05 -9.74
N HIS A 55 -2.89 -8.08 -9.54
CA HIS A 55 -2.25 -7.80 -8.27
C HIS A 55 -2.53 -6.39 -7.75
N ASP A 56 -2.55 -5.37 -8.62
CA ASP A 56 -2.78 -3.99 -8.18
C ASP A 56 -4.23 -3.83 -7.73
N PHE A 57 -5.14 -4.49 -8.44
CA PHE A 57 -6.53 -4.53 -8.05
C PHE A 57 -6.75 -5.19 -6.69
N SER A 58 -6.17 -6.38 -6.49
CA SER A 58 -6.37 -7.21 -5.30
C SER A 58 -5.58 -6.76 -4.07
N SER A 59 -4.46 -6.04 -4.23
CA SER A 59 -3.60 -5.62 -3.12
C SER A 59 -3.64 -4.12 -2.82
N ILE A 60 -4.08 -3.28 -3.77
CA ILE A 60 -4.07 -1.82 -3.64
C ILE A 60 -5.47 -1.23 -3.80
N ASP A 61 -6.17 -1.53 -4.90
CA ASP A 61 -7.39 -0.79 -5.24
C ASP A 61 -8.62 -1.26 -4.44
N CYS A 62 -8.84 -2.57 -4.33
CA CYS A 62 -9.99 -3.19 -3.68
C CYS A 62 -9.57 -4.34 -2.74
N CYS A 63 -8.48 -4.17 -2.00
CA CYS A 63 -7.89 -5.22 -1.18
C CYS A 63 -8.85 -5.84 -0.16
N GLY A 64 -9.61 -5.01 0.55
CA GLY A 64 -10.53 -5.46 1.59
C GLY A 64 -11.69 -6.27 1.02
N GLU A 65 -12.34 -5.76 -0.03
CA GLU A 65 -13.43 -6.49 -0.69
C GLU A 65 -12.95 -7.76 -1.38
N CYS A 66 -11.74 -7.77 -1.95
CA CYS A 66 -11.14 -8.97 -2.53
C CYS A 66 -10.94 -10.08 -1.50
N ARG A 67 -10.38 -9.72 -0.34
CA ARG A 67 -10.15 -10.67 0.76
C ARG A 67 -11.47 -11.25 1.29
N LYS A 68 -12.47 -10.39 1.55
CA LYS A 68 -13.83 -10.82 1.94
C LYS A 68 -14.45 -11.74 0.89
N TYR A 69 -14.24 -11.46 -0.40
CA TYR A 69 -14.78 -12.28 -1.49
C TYR A 69 -14.13 -13.66 -1.54
N ILE A 70 -12.81 -13.76 -1.42
CA ILE A 70 -12.08 -15.03 -1.39
C ILE A 70 -12.52 -15.88 -0.19
N GLU A 71 -12.61 -15.27 1.00
CA GLU A 71 -13.04 -15.93 2.24
C GLU A 71 -14.49 -16.44 2.14
N ARG A 72 -15.42 -15.64 1.59
CA ARG A 72 -16.84 -16.02 1.46
C ARG A 72 -17.08 -17.15 0.44
N ASN A 73 -16.28 -17.20 -0.63
CA ASN A 73 -16.46 -18.18 -1.70
C ASN A 73 -15.56 -19.42 -1.54
N ASN A 74 -14.83 -19.54 -0.42
CA ASN A 74 -13.88 -20.63 -0.18
C ASN A 74 -12.90 -20.84 -1.35
N ILE A 75 -12.46 -19.74 -1.99
CA ILE A 75 -11.54 -19.82 -3.12
C ILE A 75 -10.17 -20.24 -2.58
N SER A 76 -9.64 -21.35 -3.10
CA SER A 76 -8.31 -21.83 -2.72
C SER A 76 -7.26 -20.74 -2.89
N LEU A 77 -6.36 -20.65 -1.93
CA LEU A 77 -5.26 -19.68 -1.90
C LEU A 77 -4.37 -19.80 -3.14
N ASP A 78 -4.23 -21.00 -3.72
CA ASP A 78 -3.50 -21.25 -4.97
C ASP A 78 -4.11 -20.57 -6.19
N ASN A 79 -5.44 -20.41 -6.20
CA ASN A 79 -6.19 -19.72 -7.26
C ASN A 79 -6.16 -18.19 -7.07
N SER A 80 -5.76 -17.71 -5.89
CA SER A 80 -5.62 -16.29 -5.55
C SER A 80 -4.19 -15.76 -5.70
N ARG A 81 -3.51 -16.15 -6.79
CA ARG A 81 -2.10 -15.82 -7.03
C ARG A 81 -1.80 -14.32 -6.93
N ALA A 82 -2.75 -13.47 -7.33
CA ALA A 82 -2.66 -12.01 -7.23
C ALA A 82 -2.59 -11.48 -5.78
N VAL A 83 -2.94 -12.27 -4.77
CA VAL A 83 -2.92 -11.86 -3.36
C VAL A 83 -1.61 -12.27 -2.66
N GLN A 84 -0.91 -13.29 -3.18
CA GLN A 84 0.21 -13.94 -2.46
C GLN A 84 1.55 -13.92 -3.17
N LYS A 85 1.61 -13.45 -4.42
CA LYS A 85 2.86 -13.36 -5.18
C LYS A 85 3.09 -11.94 -5.65
N ALA A 86 4.35 -11.57 -5.86
CA ALA A 86 4.63 -10.32 -6.54
C ALA A 86 3.95 -10.33 -7.92
N PRO A 87 3.61 -9.15 -8.46
CA PRO A 87 3.05 -9.06 -9.80
C PRO A 87 3.95 -9.76 -10.80
N ALA A 88 3.38 -10.58 -11.70
CA ALA A 88 4.15 -11.25 -12.76
C ALA A 88 4.97 -10.25 -13.60
N LEU A 89 4.44 -9.02 -13.75
CA LEU A 89 5.14 -7.89 -14.35
C LEU A 89 5.47 -6.84 -13.28
N CYS A 90 6.55 -7.06 -12.53
CA CYS A 90 6.99 -6.13 -11.52
C CYS A 90 8.08 -5.19 -12.07
N LYS A 91 7.71 -3.93 -12.38
CA LYS A 91 8.61 -2.92 -12.94
C LYS A 91 8.35 -1.52 -12.38
N ASP A 92 9.33 -0.65 -12.53
CA ASP A 92 9.14 0.79 -12.30
C ASP A 92 8.25 1.38 -13.40
N LYS A 93 7.32 2.27 -12.99
CA LYS A 93 6.47 3.00 -13.95
C LYS A 93 7.23 4.19 -14.55
N HIS A 94 8.13 4.79 -13.77
CA HIS A 94 8.97 5.89 -14.20
C HIS A 94 10.37 5.42 -14.64
N SER A 95 11.13 6.33 -15.24
CA SER A 95 12.49 6.05 -15.70
C SER A 95 13.40 5.64 -14.53
N ILE A 96 14.43 4.84 -14.84
CA ILE A 96 15.43 4.41 -13.86
C ILE A 96 16.13 5.60 -13.19
N SER A 97 16.37 6.68 -13.93
CA SER A 97 16.98 7.90 -13.42
C SER A 97 16.09 8.61 -12.40
N PHE A 98 14.79 8.68 -12.67
CA PHE A 98 13.80 9.19 -11.72
C PHE A 98 13.74 8.31 -10.48
N CYS A 99 13.59 6.99 -10.66
CA CYS A 99 13.41 6.07 -9.53
C CYS A 99 14.65 5.95 -8.65
N ARG A 100 15.85 6.08 -9.22
CA ARG A 100 17.09 6.18 -8.45
C ARG A 100 17.09 7.43 -7.57
N ARG A 101 16.66 8.59 -8.09
CA ARG A 101 16.53 9.81 -7.30
C ARG A 101 15.45 9.68 -6.23
N PHE A 102 14.26 9.20 -6.62
CA PHE A 102 13.14 9.00 -5.71
C PHE A 102 13.50 8.08 -4.53
N LYS A 103 14.28 7.03 -4.76
CA LYS A 103 14.79 6.14 -3.71
C LYS A 103 15.70 6.85 -2.71
N THR A 104 16.51 7.81 -3.16
CA THR A 104 17.49 8.50 -2.31
C THR A 104 16.91 9.71 -1.60
N VAL A 105 16.13 10.55 -2.31
CA VAL A 105 15.66 11.85 -1.81
C VAL A 105 14.14 11.95 -1.67
N GLY A 106 13.38 10.97 -2.16
CA GLY A 106 11.92 11.06 -2.22
C GLY A 106 11.41 12.14 -3.18
N MET A 107 10.14 12.50 -3.03
CA MET A 107 9.45 13.57 -3.74
C MET A 107 8.45 14.23 -2.78
N GLY A 108 8.83 15.36 -2.19
CA GLY A 108 8.05 16.02 -1.14
C GLY A 108 7.88 15.09 0.07
N LYS A 109 6.64 14.81 0.46
CA LYS A 109 6.31 13.88 1.56
C LYS A 109 6.34 12.40 1.17
N TYR A 110 6.58 12.08 -0.10
CA TYR A 110 6.54 10.71 -0.62
C TYR A 110 7.95 10.15 -0.77
N SER A 111 8.13 8.90 -0.37
CA SER A 111 9.40 8.17 -0.45
C SER A 111 9.12 6.67 -0.65
N CYS A 112 10.18 5.85 -0.76
CA CYS A 112 10.03 4.40 -0.73
C CYS A 112 9.41 3.85 0.57
N SER A 113 9.36 4.64 1.66
CA SER A 113 8.65 4.26 2.89
C SER A 113 7.13 4.43 2.77
N ASN A 114 6.64 5.21 1.81
CA ASN A 114 5.22 5.39 1.57
C ASN A 114 4.73 4.34 0.58
N ALA A 115 4.42 3.14 1.07
CA ALA A 115 4.17 1.97 0.24
C ALA A 115 3.09 2.20 -0.83
N GLU A 116 1.94 2.81 -0.48
CA GLU A 116 0.85 3.13 -1.40
C GLU A 116 1.27 3.97 -2.62
N PHE A 117 2.31 4.79 -2.46
CA PHE A 117 2.85 5.63 -3.51
C PHE A 117 4.00 4.93 -4.23
N ALA A 118 4.94 4.37 -3.47
CA ALA A 118 6.13 3.72 -3.98
C ALA A 118 5.82 2.59 -4.97
N VAL A 119 4.84 1.73 -4.66
CA VAL A 119 4.41 0.62 -5.54
C VAL A 119 3.86 1.08 -6.89
N ARG A 120 3.40 2.33 -7.02
CA ARG A 120 2.83 2.85 -8.29
C ARG A 120 3.85 3.60 -9.14
N VAL A 121 4.92 4.08 -8.51
CA VAL A 121 5.88 4.97 -9.17
C VAL A 121 7.18 4.23 -9.43
N CYS A 122 7.76 3.60 -8.41
CA CYS A 122 9.09 2.99 -8.43
C CYS A 122 9.10 1.64 -7.71
N ARG A 123 8.15 0.77 -8.06
CA ARG A 123 7.92 -0.53 -7.41
C ARG A 123 9.20 -1.36 -7.29
N HIS A 124 9.91 -1.51 -8.40
CA HIS A 124 11.12 -2.33 -8.46
C HIS A 124 12.28 -1.65 -7.73
N SER A 125 12.53 -0.37 -8.00
CA SER A 125 13.60 0.39 -7.35
C SER A 125 13.44 0.48 -5.83
N CYS A 126 12.20 0.57 -5.33
CA CYS A 126 11.88 0.61 -3.90
C CYS A 126 11.81 -0.78 -3.24
N GLY A 127 11.98 -1.88 -3.98
CA GLY A 127 12.05 -3.24 -3.42
C GLY A 127 10.70 -3.93 -3.18
N TYR A 128 9.64 -3.47 -3.82
CA TYR A 128 8.30 -4.08 -3.77
C TYR A 128 8.11 -5.22 -4.77
N CYS A 129 9.19 -5.67 -5.43
CA CYS A 129 9.20 -6.80 -6.35
C CYS A 129 9.82 -8.04 -5.71
N ASN A 130 9.41 -8.39 -4.48
CA ASN A 130 9.91 -9.55 -3.77
C ASN A 130 8.73 -10.44 -3.35
N ASP A 131 8.73 -11.70 -3.78
CA ASP A 131 7.70 -12.68 -3.42
C ASP A 131 7.62 -12.93 -1.91
N GLU A 132 8.74 -12.85 -1.20
CA GLU A 132 8.75 -12.98 0.26
C GLU A 132 7.93 -11.89 0.95
N LEU A 133 7.82 -10.71 0.33
CA LEU A 133 7.04 -9.60 0.85
C LEU A 133 5.53 -9.92 0.83
N TYR A 134 5.09 -10.70 -0.16
CA TYR A 134 3.68 -11.07 -0.37
C TYR A 134 3.32 -12.45 0.20
N ALA A 135 4.28 -13.16 0.77
CA ALA A 135 4.04 -14.44 1.41
C ALA A 135 2.96 -14.32 2.49
N THR A 136 2.18 -15.39 2.70
CA THR A 136 1.02 -15.40 3.62
C THR A 136 1.37 -14.95 5.04
N LYS A 137 2.59 -15.24 5.51
CA LYS A 137 3.13 -14.78 6.81
C LYS A 137 3.25 -13.26 6.94
N ASN A 138 3.41 -12.57 5.81
CA ASN A 138 3.58 -11.13 5.69
C ASN A 138 2.33 -10.47 5.08
N ALA A 139 1.23 -11.23 4.92
CA ALA A 139 0.00 -10.71 4.34
C ALA A 139 -0.47 -9.49 5.14
N PRO A 140 -0.72 -8.35 4.48
CA PRO A 140 -1.11 -7.14 5.17
C PRO A 140 -2.44 -7.38 5.90
N GLN A 141 -2.47 -7.02 7.17
CA GLN A 141 -3.71 -7.01 7.95
C GLN A 141 -4.68 -6.01 7.34
N LEU A 142 -5.99 -6.25 7.47
CA LEU A 142 -6.97 -5.20 7.19
C LEU A 142 -6.63 -3.99 8.05
N CYS A 143 -6.64 -2.79 7.46
CA CYS A 143 -6.42 -1.59 8.24
C CYS A 143 -7.50 -1.50 9.32
N SER A 144 -7.11 -1.50 10.60
CA SER A 144 -8.02 -1.16 11.67
C SER A 144 -8.56 0.25 11.43
N ASP A 145 -9.87 0.44 11.57
CA ASP A 145 -10.56 1.73 11.48
C ASP A 145 -10.16 2.71 12.61
N SER A 146 -8.92 2.71 13.08
CA SER A 146 -8.41 3.61 14.12
C SER A 146 -8.28 5.07 13.67
N ASN A 147 -8.94 5.45 12.57
CA ASN A 147 -9.13 6.84 12.17
C ASN A 147 -10.55 7.12 11.65
N LYS A 148 -11.55 6.34 12.09
CA LYS A 148 -12.89 6.89 12.26
C LYS A 148 -12.84 7.68 13.57
N PHE A 149 -12.92 9.00 13.45
CA PHE A 149 -13.21 9.93 14.54
C PHE A 149 -14.15 9.24 15.54
N VAL A 150 -13.62 8.88 16.71
CA VAL A 150 -14.43 8.50 17.86
C VAL A 150 -15.19 9.77 18.21
N PRO A 151 -16.53 9.87 18.02
CA PRO A 151 -17.23 10.88 18.78
C PRO A 151 -17.00 10.49 20.24
N ALA A 152 -16.35 11.37 20.98
CA ALA A 152 -16.18 11.23 22.41
C ALA A 152 -17.53 10.79 22.99
N LEU A 153 -17.52 9.67 23.72
CA LEU A 153 -18.57 9.29 24.64
C LEU A 153 -18.78 10.47 25.60
N VAL A 154 -19.74 11.34 25.29
CA VAL A 154 -20.29 12.28 26.25
C VAL A 154 -21.36 11.50 26.99
N ASN A 155 -21.14 11.36 28.29
CA ASN A 155 -22.01 10.68 29.23
C ASN A 155 -23.48 11.10 29.07
N GLY A 156 -24.35 10.14 29.35
CA GLY A 156 -25.75 10.12 28.99
C GLY A 156 -26.57 11.35 29.35
N THR A 157 -27.59 11.56 28.52
CA THR A 157 -28.95 11.90 28.91
C THR A 157 -29.87 11.63 27.71
N GLU A 158 -31.10 11.24 28.02
CA GLU A 158 -32.12 10.66 27.15
C GLU A 158 -32.45 11.40 25.84
N LEU A 159 -32.82 10.57 24.85
CA LEU A 159 -33.95 10.67 23.89
C LEU A 159 -34.48 12.09 23.62
N HIS A 160 -34.56 12.56 22.37
CA HIS A 160 -35.61 12.21 21.43
C HIS A 160 -35.21 12.72 20.03
N TRP A 161 -35.26 11.88 18.99
CA TRP A 161 -35.36 12.35 17.61
C TRP A 161 -36.44 11.57 16.88
N ALA A 162 -37.58 12.24 16.69
CA ALA A 162 -38.64 11.80 15.80
C ALA A 162 -38.16 11.92 14.35
N PHE A 163 -38.12 10.80 13.64
CA PHE A 163 -38.17 10.80 12.18
C PHE A 163 -39.16 9.72 11.74
N GLY A 164 -40.42 10.15 11.57
CA GLY A 164 -41.40 9.42 10.80
C GLY A 164 -41.00 9.39 9.32
N ARG A 165 -41.22 8.24 8.69
CA ARG A 165 -41.11 8.02 7.24
C ARG A 165 -42.39 8.46 6.52
N VAL A 166 -42.20 8.74 5.23
CA VAL A 166 -43.19 8.88 4.13
C VAL A 166 -43.91 10.22 4.10
#